data_AF-Q5YJL5-F1
#
_entry.id   AF-Q5YJL5-F1
#
_cell.length_a   1.000
_cell.length_b   1.000
_cell.length_c   1.000
_cell.angle_alpha   90.00
_cell.angle_beta   90.00
_cell.angle_gamma   90.00
#
_symmetry.space_group_name_H-M   'P 1'
#
loop_
_entity.id
_entity.type
_entity.pdbx_description
1 polymer ?
#
loop_
_entity_poly.entity_id
_entity_poly.type
_entity_poly.pdbx_seq_one_letter_code
_entity_poly.pdbx_strand_id
1 'polypeptide(L)'
;MTNHHLRDPSARPPLVPLATLIGRELRGERSERPSLRHGHAGLAKRGEDLFLIKPDCLRIHGNPSTAFSVYAIFDGHNGVSAAVFTKEHLPITDERDPSRNWDGTKWAPRASSGIGWW
;
A
#
# COMPACT_ATOMS: atom_id res chain seq x y z
N MET A 1 -0.59 -38.75 11.15
CA MET A 1 0.05 -37.41 11.16
C MET A 1 0.04 -36.95 9.71
N THR A 2 -0.69 -35.96 9.22
CA THR A 2 -1.34 -34.76 9.76
C THR A 2 -2.66 -34.49 8.99
N ASN A 3 -3.64 -33.91 9.68
CA ASN A 3 -5.01 -33.67 9.19
C ASN A 3 -5.05 -32.62 8.05
N HIS A 4 -5.62 -32.99 6.91
CA HIS A 4 -6.11 -32.01 5.95
C HIS A 4 -7.42 -31.42 6.48
N HIS A 5 -7.33 -30.21 7.03
CA HIS A 5 -8.50 -29.42 7.42
C HIS A 5 -9.25 -29.02 6.14
N LEU A 6 -10.16 -29.88 5.68
CA LEU A 6 -11.14 -29.52 4.66
C LEU A 6 -11.92 -28.31 5.20
N ARG A 7 -11.77 -27.16 4.54
CA ARG A 7 -12.58 -25.97 4.85
C ARG A 7 -14.04 -26.32 4.58
N ASP A 8 -14.86 -26.20 5.61
CA ASP A 8 -16.30 -26.30 5.48
C ASP A 8 -16.80 -25.24 4.48
N PRO A 9 -17.45 -25.64 3.36
CA PRO A 9 -18.01 -24.71 2.39
C PRO A 9 -19.15 -23.84 2.97
N SER A 10 -19.69 -24.17 4.16
CA SER A 10 -20.70 -23.39 4.89
C SER A 10 -20.16 -22.10 5.50
N ALA A 11 -18.84 -21.93 5.61
CA ALA A 11 -18.21 -20.75 6.20
C ALA A 11 -18.10 -19.55 5.24
N ARG A 12 -18.84 -19.55 4.11
CA ARG A 12 -18.87 -18.39 3.21
C ARG A 12 -19.90 -17.39 3.71
N PRO A 13 -19.50 -16.12 3.97
CA PRO A 13 -20.48 -15.10 4.29
C PRO A 13 -21.51 -15.00 3.15
N PRO A 14 -22.79 -14.73 3.47
CA PRO A 14 -23.85 -14.66 2.49
C PRO A 14 -23.51 -13.61 1.42
N LEU A 15 -23.75 -13.94 0.16
CA LEU A 15 -23.52 -13.04 -0.96
C LEU A 15 -24.44 -11.82 -0.83
N VAL A 16 -23.85 -10.64 -0.68
CA VAL A 16 -24.59 -9.38 -0.62
C VAL A 16 -24.70 -8.81 -2.04
N PRO A 17 -25.91 -8.47 -2.54
CA PRO A 17 -26.06 -7.83 -3.85
C PRO A 17 -25.29 -6.51 -3.93
N LEU A 18 -24.70 -6.23 -5.09
CA LEU A 18 -23.95 -4.99 -5.34
C LEU A 18 -24.82 -3.73 -5.08
N ALA A 19 -26.09 -3.75 -5.48
CA ALA A 19 -27.03 -2.67 -5.25
C ALA A 19 -27.20 -2.34 -3.74
N THR A 20 -27.15 -3.36 -2.88
CA THR A 20 -27.22 -3.17 -1.42
C THR A 20 -25.96 -2.49 -0.90
N LEU A 21 -24.77 -2.88 -1.37
CA LEU A 21 -23.50 -2.24 -1.00
C LEU A 21 -23.45 -0.79 -1.45
N ILE A 22 -23.87 -0.49 -2.69
CA ILE A 22 -23.98 0.88 -3.22
C ILE A 22 -24.98 1.69 -2.38
N GLY A 23 -26.13 1.11 -2.04
CA GLY A 23 -27.12 1.80 -1.20
C GLY A 23 -26.60 2.15 0.19
N ARG A 24 -25.79 1.29 0.81
CA ARG A 24 -25.15 1.55 2.11
C ARG A 24 -24.18 2.73 2.03
N GLU A 25 -23.33 2.73 1.00
CA GLU A 25 -22.39 3.82 0.72
C GLU A 25 -23.13 5.16 0.53
N LEU A 26 -24.19 5.17 -0.28
CA LEU A 26 -24.99 6.37 -0.54
C LEU A 26 -25.72 6.92 0.70
N ARG A 27 -26.03 6.07 1.67
CA ARG A 27 -26.68 6.48 2.94
C ARG A 27 -25.68 6.84 4.03
N GLY A 28 -24.38 6.76 3.76
CA GLY A 28 -23.33 6.97 4.77
C GLY A 28 -23.35 5.89 5.86
N GLU A 29 -23.97 4.73 5.61
CA GLU A 29 -23.87 3.58 6.50
C GLU A 29 -22.41 3.11 6.48
N ARG A 30 -21.78 3.07 7.66
CA ARG A 30 -20.36 2.70 7.79
C ARG A 30 -20.18 1.27 7.27
N SER A 31 -19.63 1.15 6.05
CA SER A 31 -19.27 -0.14 5.48
C SER A 31 -18.22 -0.80 6.37
N GLU A 32 -18.35 -2.10 6.59
CA GLU A 32 -17.32 -2.88 7.27
C GLU A 32 -15.99 -2.71 6.54
N ARG A 33 -14.86 -2.60 7.26
CA ARG A 33 -13.55 -2.38 6.61
C ARG A 33 -13.35 -3.49 5.56
N PRO A 34 -13.21 -3.15 4.27
CA PRO A 34 -13.09 -4.17 3.24
C PRO A 34 -11.84 -5.01 3.52
N SER A 35 -12.00 -6.35 3.48
CA SER A 35 -10.85 -7.25 3.63
C SER A 35 -9.98 -7.13 2.38
N LEU A 36 -8.84 -6.46 2.51
CA LEU A 36 -7.90 -6.28 1.41
C LEU A 36 -7.02 -7.54 1.27
N ARG A 37 -6.93 -8.09 0.06
CA ARG A 37 -5.94 -9.12 -0.29
C ARG A 37 -5.08 -8.59 -1.42
N HIS A 38 -3.78 -8.86 -1.38
CA HIS A 38 -2.85 -8.36 -2.38
C HIS A 38 -1.92 -9.48 -2.88
N GLY A 39 -1.38 -9.26 -4.07
CA GLY A 39 -0.34 -10.05 -4.72
C GLY A 39 0.33 -9.18 -5.78
N HIS A 40 1.45 -9.62 -6.33
CA HIS A 40 2.08 -8.93 -7.46
C HIS A 40 2.63 -9.94 -8.44
N ALA A 41 2.61 -9.56 -9.71
CA ALA A 41 3.26 -10.25 -10.80
C ALA A 41 3.90 -9.19 -11.70
N GLY A 42 5.07 -9.48 -12.24
CA GLY A 42 5.78 -8.57 -13.13
C GLY A 42 6.50 -9.38 -14.20
N LEU A 43 6.48 -8.86 -15.43
CA LEU A 43 7.27 -9.35 -16.55
C LEU A 43 8.10 -8.19 -17.10
N ALA A 44 9.15 -7.82 -16.38
CA ALA A 44 10.05 -6.75 -16.80
C ALA A 44 11.12 -7.33 -17.74
N LYS A 45 11.28 -6.74 -18.93
CA LYS A 45 12.29 -7.18 -19.92
C LYS A 45 13.73 -7.02 -19.40
N ARG A 46 13.96 -6.01 -18.55
CA ARG A 46 15.29 -5.64 -18.02
C ARG A 46 15.34 -5.51 -16.49
N GLY A 47 14.25 -5.84 -15.79
CA GLY A 47 14.18 -5.70 -14.32
C GLY A 47 14.19 -4.24 -13.84
N GLU A 48 13.81 -3.29 -14.68
CA GLU A 48 13.73 -1.87 -14.34
C GLU A 48 12.42 -1.48 -13.64
N ASP A 49 11.38 -2.33 -13.74
CA ASP A 49 10.12 -2.15 -13.03
C ASP A 49 10.20 -2.67 -11.59
N LEU A 50 9.74 -1.86 -10.65
CA LEU A 50 9.75 -2.19 -9.22
C LEU A 50 8.37 -2.05 -8.60
N PHE A 51 8.13 -2.87 -7.58
CA PHE A 51 6.91 -2.84 -6.78
C PHE A 51 7.24 -2.47 -5.34
N LEU A 52 6.29 -1.80 -4.70
CA LEU A 52 6.30 -1.53 -3.27
C LEU A 52 4.94 -1.94 -2.69
N ILE A 53 4.98 -2.80 -1.69
CA ILE A 53 3.81 -3.27 -0.96
C ILE A 53 4.11 -3.15 0.53
N LYS A 54 3.36 -2.29 1.22
CA LYS A 54 3.44 -2.10 2.67
C LYS A 54 2.02 -2.03 3.25
N PRO A 55 1.45 -3.17 3.69
CA PRO A 55 0.08 -3.23 4.16
C PRO A 55 -0.14 -2.56 5.53
N ASP A 56 0.89 -2.50 6.38
CA ASP A 56 0.76 -2.18 7.81
C ASP A 56 1.50 -0.89 8.21
N CYS A 57 1.26 0.21 7.49
CA CYS A 57 1.86 1.51 7.80
C CYS A 57 1.03 2.24 8.86
N LEU A 58 1.68 3.02 9.72
CA LEU A 58 1.03 3.84 10.75
C LEU A 58 1.35 5.31 10.56
N ARG A 59 0.35 6.12 10.21
CA ARG A 59 0.54 7.57 9.98
C ARG A 59 1.08 8.28 11.21
N ILE A 60 0.71 7.82 12.40
CA ILE A 60 1.27 8.24 13.69
C ILE A 60 1.80 6.98 14.37
N HIS A 61 3.09 6.98 14.69
CA HIS A 61 3.73 5.83 15.34
C HIS A 61 3.01 5.44 16.64
N GLY A 62 2.76 4.15 16.83
CA GLY A 62 2.04 3.61 17.99
C GLY A 62 0.53 3.86 18.00
N ASN A 63 -0.05 4.56 17.02
CA ASN A 63 -1.50 4.77 16.95
C ASN A 63 -2.15 3.91 15.83
N PRO A 64 -2.73 2.75 16.18
CA PRO A 64 -3.33 1.84 15.20
C PRO A 64 -4.58 2.41 14.51
N SER A 65 -5.22 3.44 15.06
CA SER A 65 -6.34 4.11 14.40
C SER A 65 -5.92 4.86 13.13
N THR A 66 -4.61 5.13 12.99
CA THR A 66 -4.01 5.79 11.82
C THR A 66 -3.40 4.81 10.83
N ALA A 67 -3.72 3.52 10.94
CA ALA A 67 -3.22 2.50 10.03
C ALA A 67 -3.67 2.76 8.58
N PHE A 68 -2.75 2.55 7.65
CA PHE A 68 -2.98 2.63 6.22
C PHE A 68 -2.05 1.67 5.48
N SER A 69 -2.38 1.39 4.23
CA SER A 69 -1.60 0.49 3.37
C SER A 69 -1.10 1.27 2.15
N VAL A 70 0.11 0.98 1.70
CA VAL A 70 0.71 1.57 0.49
C VAL A 70 1.04 0.50 -0.53
N TYR A 71 0.61 0.75 -1.77
CA TYR A 71 0.88 -0.06 -2.95
C TYR A 71 1.35 0.88 -4.06
N ALA A 72 2.52 0.61 -4.65
CA ALA A 72 3.06 1.41 -5.74
C ALA A 72 3.79 0.55 -6.77
N ILE A 73 3.79 1.03 -8.02
CA ILE A 73 4.51 0.47 -9.16
C ILE A 73 5.41 1.59 -9.69
N PHE A 74 6.67 1.27 -9.91
CA PHE A 74 7.66 2.18 -10.49
C PHE A 74 8.06 1.59 -11.84
N ASP A 75 7.65 2.23 -12.92
CA ASP A 75 8.03 1.88 -14.30
C ASP A 75 9.39 2.51 -14.59
N GLY A 76 10.43 1.68 -14.65
CA GLY A 76 11.79 2.15 -14.88
C GLY A 76 12.01 2.44 -16.35
N HIS A 77 12.64 3.57 -16.68
CA HIS A 77 12.98 3.89 -18.06
C HIS A 77 14.41 4.41 -18.15
N ASN A 78 15.16 3.92 -19.14
CA ASN A 78 16.59 4.23 -19.34
C ASN A 78 17.47 3.82 -18.13
N GLY A 79 17.09 2.74 -17.43
CA GLY A 79 17.80 2.22 -16.27
C GLY A 79 16.96 2.22 -15.00
N VAL A 80 17.41 1.44 -14.02
CA VAL A 80 16.64 1.14 -12.80
C VAL A 80 16.78 2.20 -11.70
N SER A 81 17.77 3.10 -11.82
CA SER A 81 18.18 4.00 -10.74
C SER A 81 17.05 4.90 -10.23
N ALA A 82 16.25 5.48 -11.13
CA ALA A 82 15.13 6.33 -10.74
C ALA A 82 14.06 5.54 -9.97
N ALA A 83 13.67 4.37 -10.48
CA ALA A 83 12.69 3.50 -9.84
C ALA A 83 13.17 3.03 -8.45
N VAL A 84 14.46 2.66 -8.32
CA VAL A 84 15.07 2.28 -7.03
C VAL A 84 15.04 3.46 -6.06
N PHE A 85 15.53 4.62 -6.50
CA PHE A 85 15.59 5.81 -5.66
C PHE A 85 14.21 6.20 -5.14
N THR A 86 13.19 6.22 -6.01
CA THR A 86 11.82 6.52 -5.60
C THR A 86 11.29 5.49 -4.62
N LYS A 87 11.47 4.18 -4.87
CA LYS A 87 11.02 3.14 -3.95
C LYS A 87 11.61 3.28 -2.54
N GLU A 88 12.88 3.64 -2.46
CA GLU A 88 13.61 3.76 -1.18
C GLU A 88 13.29 5.04 -0.42
N HIS A 89 12.98 6.13 -1.14
CA HIS A 89 12.82 7.46 -0.55
C HIS A 89 11.37 7.96 -0.52
N LEU A 90 10.41 7.20 -1.08
CA LEU A 90 9.00 7.52 -0.94
C LEU A 90 8.63 7.45 0.56
N PRO A 91 8.15 8.55 1.16
CA PRO A 91 7.89 8.62 2.60
C PRO A 91 6.60 7.89 2.92
N ILE A 92 6.73 6.59 3.21
CA ILE A 92 5.59 5.70 3.46
C ILE A 92 5.29 5.59 4.95
N THR A 93 6.26 5.94 5.79
CA THR A 93 6.26 6.16 7.25
C THR A 93 7.73 5.98 7.62
N ASP A 94 8.40 7.05 8.07
CA ASP A 94 9.81 6.95 8.43
C ASP A 94 9.91 6.43 9.86
N GLU A 95 10.27 5.15 10.03
CA GLU A 95 10.58 4.59 11.35
C GLU A 95 11.80 5.26 12.00
N ARG A 96 12.63 5.97 11.22
CA ARG A 96 13.82 6.68 11.71
C ARG A 96 13.55 8.14 12.05
N ASP A 97 12.44 8.71 11.59
CA ASP A 97 12.05 10.10 11.88
C ASP A 97 10.51 10.29 11.89
N PRO A 98 9.86 10.16 13.07
CA PRO A 98 8.42 10.36 13.23
C PRO A 98 7.92 11.76 12.87
N SER A 99 8.79 12.74 12.66
CA SER A 99 8.41 14.10 12.26
C SER A 99 8.10 14.24 10.76
N ARG A 100 8.47 13.23 9.94
CA ARG A 100 8.22 13.17 8.49
C ARG A 100 6.95 12.41 8.11
N ASN A 101 5.91 12.48 8.95
CA ASN A 101 4.64 11.84 8.66
C ASN A 101 3.96 12.53 7.47
N TRP A 102 3.72 11.76 6.42
CA TRP A 102 2.94 12.16 5.25
C TRP A 102 1.47 12.37 5.65
N ASP A 103 1.02 13.63 5.65
CA ASP A 103 -0.38 14.00 5.94
C ASP A 103 -1.32 13.70 4.76
N GLY A 104 -0.78 13.51 3.55
CA GLY A 104 -1.56 13.35 2.32
C GLY A 104 -1.50 14.54 1.38
N THR A 105 -0.86 15.64 1.76
CA THR A 105 -0.96 16.93 1.06
C THR A 105 0.35 17.68 0.83
N LYS A 106 1.42 17.45 1.60
CA LYS A 106 2.70 18.16 1.36
C LYS A 106 3.94 17.28 1.50
N TRP A 107 4.82 17.42 0.52
CA TRP A 107 6.21 17.00 0.59
C TRP A 107 7.08 18.24 0.85
N ALA A 108 7.97 18.17 1.84
CA ALA A 108 9.06 19.12 1.98
C ALA A 108 10.38 18.35 1.79
N PRO A 109 11.07 18.50 0.63
CA PRO A 109 12.41 17.97 0.51
C PRO A 109 13.31 18.66 1.52
N ARG A 110 14.22 17.91 2.14
CA ARG A 110 15.50 18.51 2.48
C ARG A 110 16.22 18.70 1.16
N ALA A 111 16.48 19.95 0.76
CA ALA A 111 17.45 20.23 -0.26
C ALA A 111 18.80 19.68 0.24
N SER A 112 19.14 18.46 -0.15
CA SER A 112 20.51 17.97 -0.04
C SER A 112 21.30 18.69 -1.13
N SER A 113 21.98 19.76 -0.74
CA SER A 113 23.05 20.37 -1.52
C SER A 113 24.02 19.26 -1.96
N GLY A 114 24.07 18.94 -3.25
CA GLY A 114 25.23 18.23 -3.81
C GLY A 114 25.00 17.01 -4.69
N ILE A 115 23.78 16.66 -5.12
CA ILE A 115 23.61 15.66 -6.18
C ILE A 115 22.98 16.35 -7.38
N GLY A 116 23.82 16.68 -8.35
CA GLY A 116 23.39 17.17 -9.66
C GLY A 116 22.61 16.08 -10.38
N TRP A 117 21.42 16.42 -10.83
CA TRP A 117 20.63 15.59 -11.73
C TRP A 117 21.08 15.90 -13.16
N TRP A 118 22.07 15.17 -13.67
CA TRP A 118 22.28 14.83 -15.09
C TRP A 118 23.21 13.62 -15.16
#